data_AF-A0A3S0IB36-F1
#
_entry.id   AF-A0A3S0IB36-F1
#
_cell.length_a   1.000
_cell.length_b   1.000
_cell.length_c   1.000
_cell.angle_alpha   90.00
_cell.angle_beta   90.00
_cell.angle_gamma   90.00
#
_symmetry.space_group_name_H-M   'P 1'
#
loop_
_entity.id
_entity.type
_entity.pdbx_description
1 polymer ?
#
loop_
_entity_poly.entity_id
_entity_poly.type
_entity_poly.pdbx_seq_one_letter_code
_entity_poly.pdbx_strand_id
1 'polypeptide(L)'
;MAISNDLILEWIDRVASLQGIQMDPTALADDVLLMAFVYKKEEEFVLAMSQVVRAIGQLVVNKVEASQLERNYSGWDSYHFQSRRVQGQRADLRIVFQNTQSSPLKVKGFGNRHIPSDIYKRLGSR
;
A
#
# COMPACT_ATOMS: atom_id res chain seq x y z
N MET A 1 -6.75 11.96 15.93
CA MET A 1 -6.47 10.53 15.67
C MET A 1 -5.79 9.94 16.89
N ALA A 2 -5.85 8.64 17.07
CA ALA A 2 -5.10 7.96 18.14
C ALA A 2 -3.62 7.74 17.79
N ILE A 3 -3.28 7.88 16.50
CA ILE A 3 -1.90 7.83 15.98
C ILE A 3 -1.34 9.25 15.98
N SER A 4 -0.12 9.42 16.48
CA SER A 4 0.58 10.70 16.50
C SER A 4 1.00 11.17 15.11
N ASN A 5 1.07 12.49 14.91
CA ASN A 5 1.52 13.08 13.65
C ASN A 5 2.99 12.74 13.37
N ASP A 6 3.84 12.70 14.39
CA ASP A 6 5.25 12.35 14.26
C ASP A 6 5.43 10.94 13.70
N LEU A 7 4.62 9.98 14.20
CA LEU A 7 4.63 8.62 13.70
C LEU A 7 4.12 8.54 12.24
N ILE A 8 3.11 9.34 11.87
CA ILE A 8 2.65 9.42 10.48
C ILE A 8 3.78 9.92 9.56
N LEU A 9 4.48 11.00 9.96
CA LEU A 9 5.59 11.56 9.20
C LEU A 9 6.74 10.57 9.08
N GLU A 10 7.10 9.86 10.15
CA GLU A 10 8.14 8.82 10.12
C GLU A 10 7.81 7.73 9.08
N TRP A 11 6.55 7.31 9.01
CA TRP A 11 6.14 6.30 8.04
C TRP A 11 6.08 6.81 6.59
N ILE A 12 5.74 8.09 6.38
CA ILE A 12 5.85 8.73 5.06
C ILE A 12 7.31 8.69 4.61
N ASP A 13 8.23 9.17 5.45
CA ASP A 13 9.67 9.18 5.12
C ASP A 13 10.21 7.78 4.87
N ARG A 14 9.80 6.81 5.68
CA ARG A 14 10.22 5.42 5.55
C ARG A 14 9.78 4.80 4.22
N VAL A 15 8.53 5.02 3.80
CA VAL A 15 8.06 4.50 2.52
C VAL A 15 8.67 5.28 1.35
N ALA A 16 8.82 6.60 1.47
CA ALA A 16 9.47 7.44 0.45
C ALA A 16 10.94 7.06 0.22
N SER A 17 11.62 6.54 1.25
CA SER A 17 13.02 6.08 1.17
C SER A 17 13.22 4.69 0.53
N LEU A 18 12.15 3.99 0.18
CA LEU A 18 12.27 2.65 -0.41
C LEU A 18 12.90 2.71 -1.80
N GLN A 19 13.92 1.89 -2.01
CA GLN A 19 14.56 1.75 -3.31
C GLN A 19 13.74 0.86 -4.25
N GLY A 20 13.88 1.10 -5.56
CA GLY A 20 13.24 0.28 -6.59
C GLY A 20 11.75 0.56 -6.80
N ILE A 21 11.21 1.62 -6.18
CA ILE A 21 9.83 2.08 -6.41
C ILE A 21 9.77 3.53 -6.88
N GLN A 22 8.67 3.85 -7.55
CA GLN A 22 8.25 5.22 -7.83
C GLN A 22 6.79 5.38 -7.38
N MET A 23 6.52 6.42 -6.60
CA MET A 23 5.19 6.72 -6.07
C MET A 23 4.96 8.23 -6.06
N ASP A 24 3.71 8.64 -6.24
CA ASP A 24 3.31 10.04 -6.09
C ASP A 24 3.38 10.46 -4.61
N PRO A 25 4.10 11.54 -4.23
CA PRO A 25 4.25 11.94 -2.83
C PRO A 25 2.93 12.29 -2.13
N THR A 26 1.97 12.87 -2.87
CA THR A 26 0.65 13.21 -2.32
C THR A 26 -0.14 11.95 -2.02
N ALA A 27 -0.18 11.01 -2.96
CA ALA A 27 -0.81 9.70 -2.77
C ALA A 27 -0.18 8.94 -1.60
N LEU A 28 1.15 9.02 -1.43
CA LEU A 28 1.84 8.43 -0.29
C LEU A 28 1.35 9.00 1.04
N ALA A 29 1.35 10.33 1.18
CA ALA A 29 0.90 10.98 2.41
C ALA A 29 -0.57 10.61 2.73
N ASP A 30 -1.44 10.64 1.73
CA ASP A 30 -2.84 10.25 1.86
C ASP A 30 -2.99 8.79 2.30
N ASP A 31 -2.21 7.86 1.72
CA ASP A 31 -2.29 6.43 2.04
C ASP A 31 -1.88 6.14 3.49
N VAL A 32 -0.79 6.79 3.97
CA VAL A 32 -0.37 6.66 5.37
C VAL A 32 -1.43 7.25 6.31
N LEU A 33 -1.99 8.41 5.96
CA LEU A 33 -3.04 9.05 6.75
C LEU A 33 -4.31 8.17 6.83
N LEU A 34 -4.73 7.59 5.72
CA LEU A 34 -5.87 6.66 5.67
C LEU A 34 -5.61 5.40 6.49
N MET A 35 -4.39 4.87 6.48
CA MET A 35 -4.00 3.77 7.35
C MET A 35 -4.11 4.14 8.83
N ALA A 36 -3.72 5.37 9.21
CA ALA A 36 -3.86 5.87 10.57
C ALA A 36 -5.34 6.09 10.99
N PHE A 37 -6.24 6.36 10.04
CA PHE A 37 -7.68 6.38 10.30
C PHE A 37 -8.28 5.00 10.53
N VAL A 38 -7.76 3.97 9.83
CA VAL A 38 -8.22 2.58 9.97
C VAL A 38 -7.76 1.97 11.30
N TYR A 39 -6.48 2.13 11.63
CA TYR A 39 -5.87 1.52 12.82
C TYR A 39 -5.83 2.53 13.97
N LYS A 40 -6.68 2.34 14.98
CA LYS A 40 -6.84 3.26 16.12
C LYS A 40 -5.85 3.02 17.25
N LYS A 41 -4.89 2.12 17.07
CA LYS A 41 -3.81 1.85 18.03
C LYS A 41 -2.49 1.86 17.29
N GLU A 42 -1.48 2.50 17.89
CA GLU A 42 -0.15 2.62 17.28
C GLU A 42 0.46 1.25 16.98
N GLU A 43 0.32 0.28 17.89
CA GLU A 43 0.81 -1.09 17.69
C GLU A 43 0.22 -1.77 16.45
N GLU A 44 -1.06 -1.55 16.15
CA GLU A 44 -1.75 -2.14 15.01
C GLU A 44 -1.37 -1.42 13.72
N PHE A 45 -1.26 -0.08 13.78
CA PHE A 45 -0.81 0.76 12.67
C PHE A 45 0.62 0.43 12.24
N VAL A 46 1.56 0.38 13.20
CA VAL A 46 2.97 0.03 12.97
C VAL A 46 3.09 -1.36 12.36
N LEU A 47 2.32 -2.32 12.86
CA LEU A 47 2.32 -3.68 12.33
C LEU A 47 1.82 -3.72 10.88
N ALA A 48 0.73 -3.02 10.58
CA ALA A 48 0.18 -2.95 9.22
C ALA A 48 1.14 -2.26 8.24
N MET A 49 1.72 -1.11 8.63
CA MET A 49 2.69 -0.38 7.81
C MET A 49 3.98 -1.17 7.57
N SER A 50 4.42 -1.94 8.57
CA SER A 50 5.56 -2.86 8.42
C SER A 50 5.29 -3.92 7.36
N GLN A 51 4.06 -4.45 7.28
CA GLN A 51 3.72 -5.39 6.20
C GLN A 51 3.61 -4.70 4.84
N VAL A 52 3.17 -3.45 4.76
CA VAL A 52 3.19 -2.68 3.50
C VAL A 52 4.61 -2.59 2.96
N VAL A 53 5.58 -2.16 3.78
CA VAL A 53 6.99 -2.08 3.39
C VAL A 53 7.53 -3.45 2.96
N ARG A 54 7.22 -4.50 3.72
CA ARG A 54 7.62 -5.87 3.36
C ARG A 54 7.03 -6.31 2.02
N ALA A 55 5.75 -6.07 1.80
CA ALA A 55 5.04 -6.44 0.59
C ALA A 55 5.60 -5.69 -0.63
N ILE A 56 5.88 -4.39 -0.50
CA ILE A 56 6.56 -3.62 -1.54
C ILE A 56 7.93 -4.22 -1.86
N GLY A 57 8.73 -4.53 -0.82
CA GLY A 57 10.03 -5.16 -1.01
C GLY A 57 9.94 -6.49 -1.77
N GLN A 58 8.91 -7.30 -1.50
CA GLN A 58 8.65 -8.55 -2.23
C GLN A 58 8.26 -8.33 -3.69
N LEU A 59 7.48 -7.28 -3.97
CA LEU A 59 7.09 -6.89 -5.34
C LEU A 59 8.30 -6.43 -6.15
N VAL A 60 9.17 -5.59 -5.56
CA VAL A 60 10.39 -5.10 -6.22
C VAL A 60 11.30 -6.24 -6.70
N VAL A 61 11.37 -7.35 -5.95
CA VAL A 61 12.18 -8.52 -6.30
C VAL A 61 11.38 -9.64 -7.00
N ASN A 62 10.16 -9.37 -7.46
CA ASN A 62 9.28 -10.32 -8.16
C ASN A 62 9.06 -11.64 -7.41
N LYS A 63 8.96 -11.61 -6.07
CA LYS A 63 8.80 -12.80 -5.22
C LYS A 63 7.36 -13.18 -4.91
N VAL A 64 6.37 -12.43 -5.41
CA VAL A 64 4.96 -12.64 -5.12
C VAL A 64 4.12 -12.50 -6.38
N GLU A 65 3.08 -13.31 -6.48
CA GLU A 65 2.10 -13.24 -7.56
C GLU A 65 1.07 -12.16 -7.24
N ALA A 66 0.69 -11.39 -8.25
CA ALA A 66 -0.34 -10.36 -8.17
C ALA A 66 -1.41 -10.62 -9.22
N SER A 67 -2.59 -10.05 -9.01
CA SER A 67 -3.70 -10.17 -9.94
C SER A 67 -3.82 -8.90 -10.77
N GLN A 68 -3.95 -9.05 -12.09
CA GLN A 68 -4.22 -7.91 -12.97
C GLN A 68 -5.57 -7.28 -12.63
N LEU A 69 -5.62 -5.95 -12.66
CA LEU A 69 -6.86 -5.20 -12.53
C LEU A 69 -7.56 -5.08 -13.90
N GLU A 70 -8.88 -5.24 -13.92
CA GLU A 70 -9.69 -5.18 -15.14
C GLU A 70 -10.14 -3.74 -15.50
N ARG A 71 -10.67 -3.59 -16.73
CA ARG A 71 -11.35 -2.39 -17.25
C ARG A 71 -10.46 -1.13 -17.24
N ASN A 72 -10.86 -0.07 -16.53
CA ASN A 72 -10.18 1.23 -16.50
C ASN A 72 -8.77 1.18 -15.91
N TYR A 73 -8.37 0.04 -15.36
CA TYR A 73 -7.08 -0.18 -14.69
C TYR A 73 -6.19 -1.18 -15.42
N SER A 74 -6.49 -1.46 -16.68
CA SER A 74 -5.63 -2.25 -17.56
C SER A 74 -4.18 -1.75 -17.50
N GLY A 75 -3.25 -2.65 -17.23
CA GLY A 75 -1.83 -2.33 -17.03
C GLY A 75 -1.43 -2.07 -15.57
N TRP A 76 -2.35 -2.18 -14.61
CA TRP A 76 -2.07 -2.20 -13.19
C TRP A 76 -2.40 -3.58 -12.59
N ASP A 77 -1.58 -3.98 -11.63
CA ASP A 77 -1.73 -5.18 -10.83
C ASP A 77 -2.15 -4.79 -9.39
N SER A 78 -2.79 -5.72 -8.71
CA SER A 78 -3.05 -5.62 -7.27
C SER A 78 -2.55 -6.84 -6.53
N TYR A 79 -1.80 -6.56 -5.46
CA TYR A 79 -1.31 -7.56 -4.53
C TYR A 79 -2.05 -7.46 -3.21
N HIS A 80 -2.74 -8.53 -2.81
CA HIS A 80 -3.52 -8.61 -1.58
C HIS A 80 -2.74 -9.39 -0.51
N PHE A 81 -2.66 -8.88 0.70
CA PHE A 81 -1.93 -9.50 1.80
C PHE A 81 -2.57 -9.17 3.15
N GLN A 82 -2.08 -9.82 4.21
CA GLN A 82 -2.58 -9.63 5.56
C GLN A 82 -1.64 -8.72 6.37
N SER A 83 -2.21 -7.81 7.17
CA SER A 83 -1.49 -7.07 8.22
C SER A 83 -0.94 -8.06 9.26
N ARG A 84 -1.76 -9.02 9.71
CA ARG A 84 -1.36 -10.14 10.58
C ARG A 84 -1.47 -11.45 9.85
N ARG A 85 -0.35 -12.18 9.73
CA ARG A 85 -0.34 -13.52 9.12
C ARG A 85 -1.07 -14.51 10.02
N VAL A 86 -2.32 -14.82 9.68
CA VAL A 86 -3.17 -15.77 10.40
C VAL A 86 -3.82 -16.71 9.39
N GLN A 87 -3.68 -18.01 9.62
CA GLN A 87 -4.26 -19.02 8.75
C GLN A 87 -5.79 -18.87 8.72
N GLY A 88 -6.38 -18.92 7.51
CA GLY A 88 -7.82 -18.81 7.31
C GLY A 88 -8.38 -17.39 7.36
N GLN A 89 -7.59 -16.36 7.71
CA GLN A 89 -8.05 -14.98 7.60
C GLN A 89 -7.97 -14.48 6.16
N ARG A 90 -8.86 -13.55 5.81
CA ARG A 90 -8.82 -12.89 4.50
C ARG A 90 -7.76 -11.81 4.50
N ALA A 91 -7.14 -11.55 3.34
CA ALA A 91 -6.31 -10.36 3.15
C ALA A 91 -7.11 -9.10 3.51
N ASP A 92 -6.48 -8.21 4.29
CA ASP A 92 -7.02 -6.92 4.73
C ASP A 92 -6.26 -5.73 4.16
N LEU A 93 -5.10 -5.94 3.55
CA LEU A 93 -4.29 -4.93 2.89
C LEU A 93 -4.15 -5.22 1.39
N ARG A 94 -3.91 -4.15 0.63
CA ARG A 94 -3.59 -4.23 -0.80
C ARG A 94 -2.59 -3.18 -1.21
N ILE A 95 -1.83 -3.49 -2.25
CA ILE A 95 -1.02 -2.54 -3.03
C ILE A 95 -1.52 -2.59 -4.47
N VAL A 96 -1.61 -1.43 -5.12
CA VAL A 96 -1.83 -1.29 -6.56
C VAL A 96 -0.55 -0.77 -7.18
N PHE A 97 -0.05 -1.48 -8.17
CA PHE A 97 1.23 -1.18 -8.79
C PHE A 97 1.23 -1.57 -10.26
N GLN A 98 2.20 -1.09 -11.02
CA GLN A 98 2.43 -1.49 -12.40
C GLN A 98 3.84 -2.06 -12.48
N ASN A 99 3.95 -3.32 -12.89
CA ASN A 99 5.24 -3.92 -13.19
C ASN A 99 5.76 -3.36 -14.51
N THR A 100 6.67 -2.40 -14.42
CA THR A 100 7.45 -1.97 -15.57
C THR A 100 8.59 -2.97 -15.74
N GLN A 101 8.71 -3.59 -16.90
CA GLN A 101 9.76 -4.58 -17.21
C GLN A 101 11.20 -4.08 -16.89
N SER A 102 11.36 -2.77 -16.69
CA SER A 102 12.51 -2.10 -16.10
C SER A 102 12.12 -1.41 -14.77
N SER A 103 12.91 -1.59 -13.71
CA SER A 103 12.82 -0.81 -12.47
C SER A 103 12.79 0.69 -12.76
N PRO A 104 12.01 1.51 -12.02
CA PRO A 104 11.36 1.20 -10.75
C PRO A 104 9.91 0.71 -10.86
N LEU A 105 9.49 -0.13 -9.90
CA LEU A 105 8.09 -0.53 -9.70
C LEU A 105 7.23 0.71 -9.46
N LYS A 106 6.24 0.97 -10.32
CA LYS A 106 5.34 2.11 -10.14
C LYS A 106 4.26 1.72 -9.15
N VAL A 107 4.27 2.32 -7.96
CA VAL A 107 3.24 2.13 -6.93
C VAL A 107 2.22 3.25 -7.06
N LYS A 108 0.96 2.90 -7.29
CA LYS A 108 -0.14 3.87 -7.36
C LYS A 108 -0.68 4.18 -5.98
N GLY A 109 -0.73 3.18 -5.11
CA GLY A 109 -1.19 3.33 -3.74
C GLY A 109 -1.32 2.02 -2.98
N PHE A 110 -1.50 2.12 -1.68
CA PHE A 110 -1.75 1.01 -0.76
C PHE A 110 -2.84 1.37 0.25
N GLY A 111 -3.39 0.35 0.91
CA GLY A 111 -4.32 0.60 2.01
C GLY A 111 -5.12 -0.61 2.43
N ASN A 112 -6.07 -0.38 3.34
CA ASN A 112 -6.92 -1.42 3.90
C ASN A 112 -8.21 -1.66 3.09
N ARG A 113 -8.62 -2.92 2.97
CA ARG A 113 -9.83 -3.39 2.28
C ARG A 113 -11.13 -2.73 2.74
N HIS A 114 -11.19 -2.24 3.99
CA HIS A 114 -12.40 -1.68 4.60
C HIS A 114 -12.64 -0.22 4.18
N ILE A 115 -11.67 0.43 3.53
CA ILE A 115 -11.83 1.73 2.85
C ILE A 115 -11.38 1.60 1.38
N PRO A 116 -12.04 0.75 0.58
CA PRO A 116 -11.60 0.49 -0.79
C PRO A 116 -11.93 1.64 -1.75
N SER A 117 -12.91 2.49 -1.40
CA SER A 117 -13.38 3.59 -2.25
C SER A 117 -12.29 4.63 -2.52
N ASP A 118 -11.31 4.80 -1.64
CA ASP A 118 -10.34 5.89 -1.80
C ASP A 118 -9.08 5.46 -2.56
N ILE A 119 -8.76 4.16 -2.58
CA ILE A 119 -7.77 3.62 -3.53
C ILE A 119 -8.34 3.68 -4.96
N TYR A 120 -9.63 3.39 -5.16
CA TYR A 120 -10.25 3.40 -6.49
C TYR A 120 -10.73 4.78 -6.97
N LYS A 121 -11.14 5.71 -6.09
CA LYS A 121 -11.45 7.10 -6.50
C LYS A 121 -10.23 7.79 -7.14
N ARG A 122 -9.03 7.55 -6.60
CA ARG A 122 -7.74 8.03 -7.17
C ARG A 122 -7.29 7.30 -8.43
N LEU A 123 -7.85 6.12 -8.68
CA LEU A 123 -7.62 5.38 -9.91
C LEU A 123 -8.55 5.85 -11.04
N GLY A 124 -9.77 6.33 -10.73
CA GLY A 124 -10.77 6.75 -11.71
C GLY A 124 -10.75 8.22 -12.14
N SER A 125 -10.02 9.09 -11.43
CA SER A 125 -9.81 10.49 -11.84
C SER A 125 -8.74 10.56 -12.92
N ARG A 126 -9.19 10.54 -14.18
CA ARG A 126 -8.43 10.99 -15.35
C ARG A 126 -8.27 12.50 -15.34
#